data_AF-A0A9D8WUQ3-F1
#
_entry.id   AF-A0A9D8WUQ3-F1
#
_cell.length_a   1.000
_cell.length_b   1.000
_cell.length_c   1.000
_cell.angle_alpha   90.00
_cell.angle_beta   90.00
_cell.angle_gamma   90.00
#
_symmetry.space_group_name_H-M   'P 1'
#
loop_
_entity.id
_entity.type
_entity.pdbx_description
1 polymer ?
#
loop_
_entity_poly.entity_id
_entity_poly.type
_entity_poly.pdbx_seq_one_letter_code
_entity_poly.pdbx_strand_id
1 'polypeptide(L)'
;YQNSPESEIYSKTRELYGLYFAKKAIQQQGYAIMVEGYTDVISMHQAGVENVVASSGTSLTQDQIRLLSRFTRNITVIYDGDSAGVKATMRGIDMILKEGMNVRVVSLPVEHDPDSFARAHTADEVRDYIQSAEVDFLSFKAKLLMREAGKDPIKRSEVIGDVVRSIVQIPDSIQRSVYIKECARTMDVDENVLIAEVARKRAMLSGDPEAEEFIRRQQSQRRRQQEQQPQQEVEVDVMRSTVAGSSVDALEYELVKYLLKAGHKSFEVMEGHRAVQINIATEILQNLEADQLTFANPIYQSILQTYREHWLRLGEGVEVPAQYFVNHPDPAVCNMAVDIMTSDDNYIASAIWAQKDVHIESEGEILTNGVPKAIMLYRSKVVERMINEQRERLKDPMISEEEEAECLQQLSKLNQVKLAIAKQSKRLIL
;
A
#
# COMPACT_ATOMS: atom_id res chain seq x y z
N TYR A 1 -7.42 39.26 -12.94
CA TYR A 1 -8.75 39.65 -12.46
C TYR A 1 -8.72 39.98 -10.98
N GLN A 2 -9.48 40.97 -10.51
CA GLN A 2 -9.56 41.33 -9.10
C GLN A 2 -10.95 40.97 -8.56
N ASN A 3 -11.00 40.02 -7.63
CA ASN A 3 -12.23 39.63 -6.95
C ASN A 3 -12.42 40.47 -5.68
N SER A 4 -13.67 40.66 -5.26
CA SER A 4 -14.00 41.22 -3.95
C SER A 4 -13.27 40.46 -2.81
N PRO A 5 -12.87 41.14 -1.72
CA PRO A 5 -12.31 40.47 -0.55
C PRO A 5 -13.36 39.64 0.19
N GLU A 6 -12.93 38.72 1.07
CA GLU A 6 -13.83 38.02 1.98
C GLU A 6 -14.63 39.02 2.84
N SER A 7 -15.92 38.75 3.04
CA SER A 7 -16.81 39.59 3.84
C SER A 7 -17.95 38.75 4.43
N GLU A 8 -18.79 39.37 5.27
CA GLU A 8 -19.98 38.71 5.84
C GLU A 8 -20.95 38.19 4.77
N ILE A 9 -21.03 38.86 3.62
CA ILE A 9 -21.99 38.56 2.54
C ILE A 9 -21.35 37.88 1.33
N TYR A 10 -20.02 37.73 1.30
CA TYR A 10 -19.31 37.13 0.18
C TYR A 10 -18.12 36.31 0.67
N SER A 11 -18.13 35.03 0.31
CA SER A 11 -17.05 34.11 0.65
C SER A 11 -16.67 33.24 -0.54
N LYS A 12 -15.43 33.39 -1.02
CA LYS A 12 -14.93 32.69 -2.22
C LYS A 12 -14.97 31.19 -2.06
N THR A 13 -14.80 30.71 -0.84
CA THR A 13 -14.80 29.27 -0.52
C THR A 13 -16.18 28.64 -0.56
N ARG A 14 -17.27 29.41 -0.63
CA ARG A 14 -18.65 28.89 -0.60
C ARG A 14 -19.46 29.24 -1.84
N GLU A 15 -19.05 30.28 -2.57
CA GLU A 15 -19.78 30.76 -3.75
C GLU A 15 -19.29 30.07 -5.04
N LEU A 16 -20.25 29.70 -5.90
CA LEU A 16 -20.00 29.26 -7.28
C LEU A 16 -20.57 30.31 -8.23
N TYR A 17 -19.70 30.88 -9.06
CA TYR A 17 -20.13 31.83 -10.08
C TYR A 17 -21.07 31.15 -11.07
N GLY A 18 -22.14 31.85 -11.48
CA GLY A 18 -23.14 31.35 -12.41
C GLY A 18 -24.22 30.46 -11.79
N LEU A 19 -24.03 29.92 -10.58
CA LEU A 19 -24.94 28.92 -10.00
C LEU A 19 -26.40 29.41 -9.90
N TYR A 20 -26.61 30.68 -9.54
CA TYR A 20 -27.95 31.26 -9.45
C TYR A 20 -28.72 31.15 -10.78
N PHE A 21 -28.04 31.38 -11.90
CA PHE A 21 -28.59 31.29 -13.25
C PHE A 21 -28.68 29.82 -13.71
N ALA A 22 -27.63 29.04 -13.43
CA ALA A 22 -27.49 27.68 -13.92
C ALA A 22 -28.38 26.64 -13.23
N LYS A 23 -28.81 26.88 -11.98
CA LYS A 23 -29.52 25.88 -11.15
C LYS A 23 -30.70 25.19 -11.84
N LYS A 24 -31.49 25.94 -12.64
CA LYS A 24 -32.65 25.39 -13.35
C LYS A 24 -32.21 24.47 -14.50
N ALA A 25 -31.25 24.92 -15.31
CA ALA A 25 -30.67 24.13 -16.40
C ALA A 25 -29.97 22.87 -15.87
N ILE A 26 -29.21 22.99 -14.78
CA ILE A 26 -28.55 21.85 -14.10
C ILE A 26 -29.57 20.78 -13.70
N GLN A 27 -30.69 21.18 -13.09
CA GLN A 27 -31.74 20.25 -12.68
C GLN A 27 -32.45 19.60 -13.88
N GLN A 28 -32.72 20.38 -14.93
CA GLN A 28 -33.41 19.89 -16.13
C GLN A 28 -32.55 18.92 -16.94
N GLN A 29 -31.26 19.19 -17.08
CA GLN A 29 -30.33 18.37 -17.84
C GLN A 29 -29.72 17.23 -17.00
N GLY A 30 -29.78 17.35 -15.67
CA GLY A 30 -29.28 16.33 -14.74
C GLY A 30 -27.76 16.35 -14.52
N TYR A 31 -27.03 17.34 -15.02
CA TYR A 31 -25.60 17.52 -14.80
C TYR A 31 -25.18 19.00 -14.84
N ALA A 32 -24.06 19.31 -14.19
CA ALA A 32 -23.44 20.63 -14.20
C ALA A 32 -22.10 20.58 -14.92
N ILE A 33 -21.77 21.65 -15.64
CA ILE A 33 -20.47 21.87 -16.25
C ILE A 33 -19.67 22.80 -15.33
N MET A 34 -18.47 22.36 -14.94
CA MET A 34 -17.54 23.15 -14.14
C MET A 34 -16.40 23.65 -15.02
N VAL A 35 -16.18 24.95 -15.02
CA VAL A 35 -15.09 25.65 -15.73
C VAL A 35 -14.25 26.48 -14.75
N GLU A 36 -13.09 26.96 -15.17
CA GLU A 36 -12.16 27.69 -14.29
C GLU A 36 -12.55 29.16 -14.11
N GLY A 37 -12.88 29.83 -15.21
CA GLY A 37 -13.12 31.26 -15.26
C GLY A 37 -14.60 31.65 -15.27
N TYR A 38 -14.90 32.85 -14.80
CA TYR A 38 -16.24 33.42 -14.97
C TYR A 38 -16.51 33.89 -16.40
N THR A 39 -15.48 34.20 -17.19
CA THR A 39 -15.60 34.52 -18.61
C THR A 39 -16.15 33.34 -19.38
N ASP A 40 -15.65 32.14 -19.10
CA ASP A 40 -16.13 30.88 -19.64
C ASP A 40 -17.63 30.70 -19.39
N VAL A 41 -18.06 30.93 -18.14
CA VAL A 41 -19.47 30.86 -17.75
C VAL A 41 -20.31 31.87 -18.54
N ILE A 42 -19.85 33.13 -18.64
CA ILE A 42 -20.58 34.17 -19.37
C ILE A 42 -20.75 33.77 -20.84
N SER A 43 -19.65 33.38 -21.50
CA SER A 43 -19.67 33.05 -22.93
C SER A 43 -20.46 31.79 -23.22
N MET A 44 -20.38 30.76 -22.38
CA MET A 44 -21.21 29.57 -22.52
C MET A 44 -22.70 29.86 -22.31
N HIS A 45 -23.06 30.68 -21.32
CA HIS A 45 -24.45 31.10 -21.11
C HIS A 45 -24.96 31.93 -22.30
N GLN A 46 -24.13 32.84 -22.86
CA GLN A 46 -24.46 33.60 -24.07
C GLN A 46 -24.64 32.71 -25.30
N ALA A 47 -23.86 31.63 -25.39
CA ALA A 47 -24.00 30.61 -26.42
C ALA A 47 -25.22 29.69 -26.20
N GLY A 48 -25.96 29.80 -25.08
CA GLY A 48 -27.13 28.98 -24.77
C GLY A 48 -26.83 27.69 -23.99
N VAL A 49 -25.61 27.54 -23.47
CA VAL A 49 -25.21 26.46 -22.57
C VAL A 49 -25.27 26.98 -21.13
N GLU A 50 -26.43 26.78 -20.50
CA GLU A 50 -26.76 27.46 -19.24
C GLU A 50 -26.43 26.65 -17.98
N ASN A 51 -26.09 25.36 -18.08
CA ASN A 51 -25.76 24.51 -16.92
C ASN A 51 -24.30 24.62 -16.46
N VAL A 52 -23.68 25.79 -16.63
CA VAL A 52 -22.24 26.04 -16.39
C VAL A 52 -22.02 26.89 -15.14
N VAL A 53 -21.02 26.52 -14.34
CA VAL A 53 -20.58 27.23 -13.11
C VAL A 53 -19.05 27.28 -13.01
N ALA A 54 -18.51 28.20 -12.20
CA ALA A 54 -17.07 28.32 -11.95
C ALA A 54 -16.73 28.59 -10.48
N SER A 55 -15.51 28.20 -10.05
CA SER A 55 -15.01 28.40 -8.69
C SER A 55 -14.54 29.83 -8.38
N SER A 56 -14.89 30.82 -9.22
CA SER A 56 -14.58 32.25 -9.02
C SER A 56 -13.08 32.57 -8.86
N GLY A 57 -12.20 31.85 -9.57
CA GLY A 57 -10.75 32.14 -9.54
C GLY A 57 -10.03 31.71 -8.26
N THR A 58 -10.61 30.77 -7.51
CA THR A 58 -9.92 30.05 -6.43
C THR A 58 -9.92 28.55 -6.72
N SER A 59 -9.03 27.81 -6.05
CA SER A 59 -9.11 26.34 -6.04
C SER A 59 -10.51 25.89 -5.59
N LEU A 60 -11.07 24.89 -6.26
CA LEU A 60 -12.35 24.29 -5.91
C LEU A 60 -12.35 23.84 -4.43
N THR A 61 -13.43 24.13 -3.70
CA THR A 61 -13.55 23.76 -2.28
C THR A 61 -14.62 22.69 -2.05
N GLN A 62 -14.53 22.00 -0.92
CA GLN A 62 -15.53 21.01 -0.51
C GLN A 62 -16.93 21.63 -0.31
N ASP A 63 -17.01 22.87 0.19
CA ASP A 63 -18.29 23.55 0.39
C ASP A 63 -18.95 23.92 -0.94
N GLN A 64 -18.17 24.32 -1.96
CA GLN A 64 -18.68 24.55 -3.31
C GLN A 64 -19.23 23.24 -3.92
N ILE A 65 -18.51 22.12 -3.75
CA ILE A 65 -18.95 20.80 -4.23
C ILE A 65 -20.25 20.39 -3.53
N ARG A 66 -20.34 20.56 -2.21
CA ARG A 66 -21.57 20.29 -1.43
C ARG A 66 -22.73 21.18 -1.82
N LEU A 67 -22.46 22.43 -2.17
CA LEU A 67 -23.50 23.34 -2.66
C LEU A 67 -24.05 22.84 -4.00
N LEU A 68 -23.17 22.47 -4.93
CA LEU A 68 -23.54 21.95 -6.24
C LEU A 68 -24.26 20.59 -6.15
N SER A 69 -23.85 19.72 -5.21
CA SER A 69 -24.42 18.38 -5.02
C SER A 69 -25.90 18.37 -4.61
N ARG A 70 -26.42 19.52 -4.15
CA ARG A 70 -27.85 19.73 -3.88
C ARG A 70 -28.71 19.78 -5.16
N PHE A 71 -28.09 20.07 -6.31
CA PHE A 71 -28.79 20.22 -7.59
C PHE A 71 -28.59 19.03 -8.52
N THR A 72 -27.41 18.41 -8.49
CA THR A 72 -27.11 17.21 -9.28
C THR A 72 -26.00 16.39 -8.62
N ARG A 73 -25.91 15.10 -8.94
CA ARG A 73 -24.75 14.25 -8.61
C ARG A 73 -23.73 14.17 -9.74
N ASN A 74 -24.04 14.68 -10.93
CA ASN A 74 -23.20 14.55 -12.12
C ASN A 74 -22.51 15.88 -12.44
N ILE A 75 -21.19 15.86 -12.53
CA ILE A 75 -20.36 17.00 -12.91
C ILE A 75 -19.51 16.62 -14.11
N THR A 76 -19.48 17.49 -15.10
CA THR A 76 -18.50 17.46 -16.19
C THR A 76 -17.54 18.62 -16.01
N VAL A 77 -16.26 18.33 -15.84
CA VAL A 77 -15.21 19.35 -15.70
C VAL A 77 -14.57 19.60 -17.06
N ILE A 78 -14.49 20.87 -17.46
CA ILE A 78 -13.75 21.34 -18.63
C ILE A 78 -12.61 22.20 -18.11
N TYR A 79 -11.37 21.86 -18.51
CA TYR A 79 -10.17 22.59 -18.10
C TYR A 79 -9.41 23.08 -19.32
N ASP A 80 -8.61 24.12 -19.12
CA ASP A 80 -7.70 24.64 -20.14
C ASP A 80 -6.64 23.56 -20.38
N GLY A 81 -6.46 23.13 -21.63
CA GLY A 81 -5.65 21.96 -22.02
C GLY A 81 -4.14 22.06 -21.73
N ASP A 82 -3.71 22.97 -20.85
CA ASP A 82 -2.33 23.13 -20.43
C ASP A 82 -1.93 22.18 -19.29
N SER A 83 -0.61 21.98 -19.13
CA SER A 83 -0.06 21.05 -18.15
C SER A 83 -0.26 21.46 -16.68
N ALA A 84 -0.51 22.75 -16.40
CA ALA A 84 -0.71 23.27 -15.05
C ALA A 84 -2.17 23.09 -14.60
N GLY A 85 -3.12 23.37 -15.48
CA GLY A 85 -4.55 23.16 -15.33
C GLY A 85 -4.88 21.70 -15.09
N VAL A 86 -4.28 20.77 -15.84
CA VAL A 86 -4.47 19.32 -15.65
C VAL A 86 -4.13 18.88 -14.21
N LYS A 87 -2.98 19.30 -13.64
CA LYS A 87 -2.58 18.91 -12.27
C LYS A 87 -3.46 19.55 -11.20
N ALA A 88 -3.88 20.79 -11.39
CA ALA A 88 -4.81 21.46 -10.47
C ALA A 88 -6.18 20.75 -10.47
N THR A 89 -6.68 20.43 -11.66
CA THR A 89 -7.93 19.71 -11.87
C THR A 89 -7.92 18.32 -11.24
N MET A 90 -6.83 17.56 -11.34
CA MET A 90 -6.71 16.25 -10.70
C MET A 90 -6.93 16.30 -9.17
N ARG A 91 -6.42 17.34 -8.49
CA ARG A 91 -6.67 17.53 -7.05
C ARG A 91 -8.10 17.97 -6.77
N GLY A 92 -8.64 18.85 -7.62
CA GLY A 92 -10.04 19.27 -7.58
C GLY A 92 -10.99 18.07 -7.61
N ILE A 93 -10.72 17.12 -8.49
CA ILE A 93 -11.62 16.00 -8.75
C ILE A 93 -11.59 14.94 -7.63
N ASP A 94 -10.45 14.70 -6.97
CA ASP A 94 -10.42 13.83 -5.79
C ASP A 94 -11.37 14.33 -4.68
N MET A 95 -11.51 15.65 -4.53
CA MET A 95 -12.50 16.25 -3.60
C MET A 95 -13.94 16.02 -4.06
N ILE A 96 -14.20 16.06 -5.37
CA ILE A 96 -15.52 15.81 -5.93
C ILE A 96 -15.93 14.34 -5.73
N LEU A 97 -15.01 13.40 -5.98
CA LEU A 97 -15.22 11.97 -5.72
C LEU A 97 -15.51 11.70 -4.25
N LYS A 98 -14.82 12.39 -3.33
CA LYS A 98 -15.03 12.27 -1.88
C LYS A 98 -16.44 12.63 -1.43
N GLU A 99 -17.09 13.58 -2.12
CA GLU A 99 -18.48 13.97 -1.85
C GLU A 99 -19.52 13.05 -2.53
N GLY A 100 -19.06 11.93 -3.13
CA GLY A 100 -19.92 10.94 -3.77
C GLY A 100 -20.58 11.46 -5.04
N MET A 101 -19.89 12.33 -5.78
CA MET A 101 -20.35 12.84 -7.06
C MET A 101 -19.73 12.06 -8.22
N ASN A 102 -20.47 11.94 -9.31
CA ASN A 102 -20.03 11.33 -10.56
C ASN A 102 -19.30 12.39 -11.38
N VAL A 103 -18.04 12.14 -11.72
CA VAL A 103 -17.20 13.11 -12.41
C VAL A 103 -16.79 12.62 -13.78
N ARG A 104 -17.07 13.44 -14.77
CA ARG A 104 -16.57 13.31 -16.13
C ARG A 104 -15.66 14.48 -16.44
N VAL A 105 -14.77 14.28 -17.41
CA VAL A 105 -13.88 15.30 -17.91
C VAL A 105 -14.00 15.42 -19.41
N VAL A 106 -13.87 16.64 -19.91
CA VAL A 106 -13.82 16.94 -21.34
C VAL A 106 -12.55 17.73 -21.60
N SER A 107 -11.77 17.26 -22.57
CA SER A 107 -10.65 18.01 -23.14
C SER A 107 -11.16 18.72 -24.39
N LEU A 108 -10.98 20.04 -24.45
CA LEU A 108 -11.25 20.83 -25.65
C LEU A 108 -10.10 20.67 -26.67
N PRO A 109 -10.30 21.07 -27.94
CA PRO A 109 -9.21 21.19 -28.89
C PRO A 109 -8.10 22.12 -28.38
N VAL A 110 -6.86 21.90 -28.79
CA VAL A 110 -5.66 22.54 -28.21
C VAL A 110 -5.69 24.07 -28.34
N GLU A 111 -6.35 24.57 -29.38
CA GLU A 111 -6.52 25.98 -29.70
C GLU A 111 -7.66 26.67 -28.93
N HIS A 112 -8.40 25.93 -28.09
CA HIS A 112 -9.63 26.39 -27.48
C HIS A 112 -9.65 26.25 -25.96
N ASP A 113 -10.03 27.34 -25.29
CA ASP A 113 -10.57 27.38 -23.93
C ASP A 113 -12.13 27.37 -23.98
N PRO A 114 -12.83 27.19 -22.85
CA PRO A 114 -14.29 27.18 -22.85
C PRO A 114 -14.93 28.45 -23.45
N ASP A 115 -14.34 29.63 -23.18
CA ASP A 115 -14.78 30.90 -23.77
C ASP A 115 -14.69 30.93 -25.30
N SER A 116 -13.50 30.74 -25.86
CA SER A 116 -13.26 30.76 -27.30
C SER A 116 -14.01 29.64 -28.03
N PHE A 117 -14.14 28.46 -27.41
CA PHE A 117 -14.93 27.37 -27.96
C PHE A 117 -16.41 27.74 -28.05
N ALA A 118 -16.98 28.30 -26.98
CA ALA A 118 -18.37 28.74 -26.95
C ALA A 118 -18.65 29.90 -27.91
N ARG A 119 -17.68 30.79 -28.14
CA ARG A 119 -17.82 31.89 -29.11
C ARG A 119 -17.73 31.43 -30.57
N ALA A 120 -17.02 30.34 -30.84
CA ALA A 120 -16.81 29.81 -32.19
C ALA A 120 -17.93 28.85 -32.65
N HIS A 121 -18.76 28.34 -31.74
CA HIS A 121 -19.74 27.29 -32.01
C HIS A 121 -21.13 27.65 -31.49
N THR A 122 -22.15 27.02 -32.04
CA THR A 122 -23.54 27.11 -31.57
C THR A 122 -23.76 26.30 -30.28
N ALA A 123 -24.85 26.59 -29.55
CA ALA A 123 -25.23 25.85 -28.34
C ALA A 123 -25.25 24.33 -28.53
N ASP A 124 -25.79 23.89 -29.67
CA ASP A 124 -25.99 22.49 -29.99
C ASP A 124 -24.65 21.83 -30.33
N GLU A 125 -23.79 22.49 -31.11
CA GLU A 125 -22.42 22.00 -31.39
C GLU A 125 -21.59 21.87 -30.11
N VAL A 126 -21.67 22.84 -29.19
CA VAL A 126 -20.97 22.76 -27.90
C VAL A 126 -21.48 21.57 -27.09
N ARG A 127 -22.80 21.36 -27.05
CA ARG A 127 -23.41 20.26 -26.29
C ARG A 127 -23.05 18.90 -26.89
N ASP A 128 -23.13 18.77 -28.21
CA ASP A 128 -22.79 17.55 -28.95
C ASP A 128 -21.30 17.21 -28.79
N TYR A 129 -20.43 18.22 -28.80
CA TYR A 129 -19.02 18.03 -28.50
C TYR A 129 -18.80 17.52 -27.09
N ILE A 130 -19.39 18.18 -26.07
CA ILE A 130 -19.27 17.77 -24.67
C ILE A 130 -19.74 16.32 -24.48
N GLN A 131 -20.88 15.95 -25.06
CA GLN A 131 -21.44 14.60 -24.95
C GLN A 131 -20.60 13.52 -25.65
N SER A 132 -19.94 13.86 -26.76
CA SER A 132 -19.10 12.91 -27.49
C SER A 132 -17.67 12.82 -26.94
N ALA A 133 -17.16 13.90 -26.34
CA ALA A 133 -15.82 13.98 -25.80
C ALA A 133 -15.72 13.65 -24.31
N GLU A 134 -16.85 13.57 -23.58
CA GLU A 134 -16.84 13.27 -22.15
C GLU A 134 -16.27 11.87 -21.87
N VAL A 135 -15.30 11.84 -20.97
CA VAL A 135 -14.71 10.59 -20.48
C VAL A 135 -14.81 10.56 -18.97
N ASP A 136 -14.98 9.36 -18.44
CA ASP A 136 -14.89 9.13 -17.01
C ASP A 136 -13.52 9.57 -16.46
N PHE A 137 -13.51 10.26 -15.31
CA PHE A 137 -12.30 10.84 -14.76
C PHE A 137 -11.24 9.80 -14.38
N LEU A 138 -11.64 8.72 -13.70
CA LEU A 138 -10.70 7.70 -13.25
C LEU A 138 -10.05 6.99 -14.44
N SER A 139 -10.85 6.73 -15.47
CA SER A 139 -10.40 6.20 -16.76
C SER A 139 -9.43 7.17 -17.46
N PHE A 140 -9.76 8.47 -17.46
CA PHE A 140 -8.89 9.51 -18.02
C PHE A 140 -7.55 9.61 -17.28
N LYS A 141 -7.59 9.69 -15.95
CA LYS A 141 -6.41 9.76 -15.08
C LYS A 141 -5.51 8.55 -15.28
N ALA A 142 -6.08 7.33 -15.29
CA ALA A 142 -5.33 6.11 -15.52
C ALA A 142 -4.64 6.11 -16.89
N LYS A 143 -5.35 6.46 -17.97
CA LYS A 143 -4.78 6.53 -19.32
C LYS A 143 -3.68 7.57 -19.46
N LEU A 144 -3.92 8.78 -18.93
CA LEU A 144 -2.96 9.89 -19.00
C LEU A 144 -1.66 9.53 -18.27
N LEU A 145 -1.77 9.11 -17.01
CA LEU A 145 -0.61 8.79 -16.17
C LEU A 145 0.13 7.55 -16.67
N MET A 146 -0.58 6.53 -17.18
CA MET A 146 0.07 5.36 -17.77
C MET A 146 0.86 5.69 -19.04
N ARG A 147 0.36 6.64 -19.85
CA ARG A 147 1.09 7.13 -21.02
C ARG A 147 2.36 7.87 -20.61
N GLU A 148 2.33 8.66 -19.54
CA GLU A 148 3.52 9.35 -19.00
C GLU A 148 4.55 8.39 -18.39
N ALA A 149 4.09 7.34 -17.69
CA ALA A 149 4.95 6.32 -17.10
C ALA A 149 5.60 5.40 -18.15
N GLY A 150 4.92 5.17 -19.28
CA GLY A 150 5.42 4.31 -20.35
C GLY A 150 5.66 2.86 -19.89
N LYS A 151 6.89 2.36 -20.08
CA LYS A 151 7.31 0.99 -19.72
C LYS A 151 8.12 0.91 -18.42
N ASP A 152 8.33 2.04 -17.74
CA ASP A 152 9.10 2.08 -16.49
C ASP A 152 8.31 1.42 -15.35
N PRO A 153 8.78 0.30 -14.77
CA PRO A 153 8.04 -0.41 -13.71
C PRO A 153 7.82 0.42 -12.44
N ILE A 154 8.76 1.30 -12.10
CA ILE A 154 8.68 2.12 -10.87
C ILE A 154 7.60 3.17 -11.06
N LYS A 155 7.65 3.92 -12.17
CA LYS A 155 6.64 4.93 -12.49
C LYS A 155 5.26 4.33 -12.65
N ARG A 156 5.14 3.15 -13.28
CA ARG A 156 3.84 2.46 -13.37
C ARG A 156 3.29 2.11 -11.99
N SER A 157 4.14 1.68 -11.07
CA SER A 157 3.74 1.39 -9.68
C SER A 157 3.28 2.64 -8.95
N GLU A 158 3.94 3.78 -9.14
CA GLU A 158 3.50 5.08 -8.62
C GLU A 158 2.13 5.47 -9.17
N VAL A 159 1.92 5.34 -10.48
CA VAL A 159 0.64 5.63 -11.14
C VAL A 159 -0.50 4.76 -10.59
N ILE A 160 -0.26 3.47 -10.39
CA ILE A 160 -1.24 2.57 -9.75
C ILE A 160 -1.55 3.08 -8.35
N GLY A 161 -0.54 3.43 -7.57
CA GLY A 161 -0.69 3.98 -6.23
C GLY A 161 -1.54 5.27 -6.20
N ASP A 162 -1.39 6.12 -7.21
CA ASP A 162 -2.11 7.38 -7.40
C ASP A 162 -3.58 7.18 -7.78
N VAL A 163 -3.87 6.25 -8.68
CA VAL A 163 -5.24 5.87 -9.06
C VAL A 163 -5.97 5.24 -7.88
N VAL A 164 -5.30 4.37 -7.12
CA VAL A 164 -5.85 3.78 -5.89
C VAL A 164 -6.22 4.88 -4.89
N ARG A 165 -5.40 5.93 -4.72
CA ARG A 165 -5.73 7.06 -3.81
C ARG A 165 -7.04 7.75 -4.19
N SER A 166 -7.34 7.88 -5.49
CA SER A 166 -8.62 8.43 -5.97
C SER A 166 -9.79 7.47 -5.70
N ILE A 167 -9.64 6.18 -6.02
CA ILE A 167 -10.69 5.16 -5.81
C ILE A 167 -11.08 5.06 -4.33
N VAL A 168 -10.11 5.21 -3.42
CA VAL A 168 -10.35 5.18 -1.96
C VAL A 168 -11.28 6.31 -1.50
N GLN A 169 -11.26 7.48 -2.15
CA GLN A 169 -12.12 8.61 -1.77
C GLN A 169 -13.62 8.34 -2.06
N ILE A 170 -13.93 7.43 -2.98
CA ILE A 170 -15.32 7.15 -3.37
C ILE A 170 -16.05 6.55 -2.17
N PRO A 171 -17.17 7.12 -1.69
CA PRO A 171 -17.87 6.55 -0.54
C PRO A 171 -18.55 5.22 -0.91
N ASP A 172 -19.27 5.19 -2.03
CA ASP A 172 -20.09 4.06 -2.48
C ASP A 172 -19.25 2.83 -2.87
N SER A 173 -19.59 1.67 -2.30
CA SER A 173 -18.83 0.42 -2.48
C SER A 173 -19.03 -0.21 -3.86
N ILE A 174 -20.21 -0.05 -4.46
CA ILE A 174 -20.54 -0.62 -5.77
C ILE A 174 -19.79 0.17 -6.86
N GLN A 175 -19.88 1.50 -6.84
CA GLN A 175 -19.14 2.39 -7.72
C GLN A 175 -17.64 2.11 -7.63
N ARG A 176 -17.10 2.00 -6.41
CA ARG A 176 -15.70 1.65 -6.19
C ARG A 176 -15.33 0.32 -6.87
N SER A 177 -16.15 -0.71 -6.72
CA SER A 177 -15.91 -2.02 -7.35
C SER A 177 -15.88 -1.93 -8.87
N VAL A 178 -16.78 -1.15 -9.48
CA VAL A 178 -16.83 -0.93 -10.92
C VAL A 178 -15.57 -0.21 -11.39
N TYR A 179 -15.14 0.83 -10.68
CA TYR A 179 -13.90 1.55 -11.01
C TYR A 179 -12.65 0.70 -10.85
N ILE A 180 -12.58 -0.14 -9.82
CA ILE A 180 -11.45 -1.06 -9.62
C ILE A 180 -11.30 -1.97 -10.85
N LYS A 181 -12.39 -2.56 -11.33
CA LYS A 181 -12.38 -3.42 -12.52
C LYS A 181 -11.93 -2.69 -13.78
N GLU A 182 -12.43 -1.47 -14.00
CA GLU A 182 -12.09 -0.67 -15.19
C GLU A 182 -10.63 -0.19 -15.17
N CYS A 183 -10.16 0.25 -14.00
CA CYS A 183 -8.77 0.67 -13.81
C CYS A 183 -7.80 -0.52 -13.92
N ALA A 184 -8.16 -1.72 -13.42
CA ALA A 184 -7.36 -2.93 -13.56
C ALA A 184 -7.11 -3.26 -15.04
N ARG A 185 -8.18 -3.22 -15.85
CA ARG A 185 -8.09 -3.43 -17.30
C ARG A 185 -7.22 -2.36 -17.98
N THR A 186 -7.40 -1.09 -17.63
CA THR A 186 -6.65 0.02 -18.25
C THR A 186 -5.16 -0.03 -17.91
N MET A 187 -4.83 -0.45 -16.69
CA MET A 187 -3.46 -0.47 -16.17
C MET A 187 -2.73 -1.79 -16.44
N ASP A 188 -3.43 -2.82 -16.95
CA ASP A 188 -2.93 -4.19 -17.14
C ASP A 188 -2.38 -4.78 -15.82
N VAL A 189 -3.22 -4.75 -14.78
CA VAL A 189 -2.93 -5.26 -13.44
C VAL A 189 -4.04 -6.20 -12.99
N ASP A 190 -3.69 -7.25 -12.25
CA ASP A 190 -4.68 -8.16 -11.69
C ASP A 190 -5.68 -7.41 -10.78
N GLU A 191 -6.98 -7.61 -11.04
CA GLU A 191 -8.07 -6.95 -10.32
C GLU A 191 -7.97 -7.22 -8.80
N ASN A 192 -7.57 -8.42 -8.39
CA ASN A 192 -7.46 -8.77 -6.97
C ASN A 192 -6.33 -8.00 -6.27
N VAL A 193 -5.27 -7.64 -6.99
CA VAL A 193 -4.17 -6.83 -6.44
C VAL A 193 -4.69 -5.42 -6.13
N LEU A 194 -5.45 -4.83 -7.05
CA LEU A 194 -6.09 -3.53 -6.86
C LEU A 194 -7.14 -3.56 -5.74
N ILE A 195 -7.97 -4.60 -5.68
CA ILE A 195 -8.94 -4.81 -4.58
C ILE A 195 -8.23 -4.82 -3.23
N ALA A 196 -7.15 -5.61 -3.10
CA ALA A 196 -6.40 -5.72 -1.84
C ALA A 196 -5.74 -4.40 -1.45
N GLU A 197 -5.18 -3.68 -2.41
CA GLU A 197 -4.51 -2.39 -2.16
C GLU A 197 -5.51 -1.30 -1.74
N VAL A 198 -6.67 -1.21 -2.41
CA VAL A 198 -7.75 -0.28 -2.03
C VAL A 198 -8.28 -0.60 -0.62
N ALA A 199 -8.49 -1.87 -0.31
CA ALA A 199 -8.94 -2.29 1.03
C ALA A 199 -7.91 -1.95 2.11
N ARG A 200 -6.62 -2.20 1.85
CA ARG A 200 -5.53 -1.85 2.78
C ARG A 200 -5.46 -0.34 3.04
N LYS A 201 -5.51 0.49 2.00
CA LYS A 201 -5.46 1.96 2.17
C LYS A 201 -6.69 2.51 2.87
N ARG A 202 -7.89 1.95 2.66
CA ARG A 202 -9.10 2.33 3.42
C ARG A 202 -8.98 2.00 4.91
N ALA A 203 -8.47 0.81 5.25
CA ALA A 203 -8.27 0.43 6.65
C ALA A 203 -7.32 1.42 7.36
N MET A 204 -6.23 1.83 6.69
CA MET A 204 -5.28 2.82 7.22
C MET A 204 -5.86 4.24 7.38
N LEU A 205 -6.75 4.68 6.48
CA LEU A 205 -7.27 6.04 6.46
C LEU A 205 -8.50 6.26 7.35
N SER A 206 -9.30 5.21 7.59
CA SER A 206 -10.64 5.36 8.14
C SER A 206 -10.89 4.54 9.40
N GLY A 207 -10.04 3.57 9.75
CA GLY A 207 -10.34 2.61 10.83
C GLY A 207 -11.68 1.88 10.61
N ASP A 208 -12.07 1.73 9.34
CA ASP A 208 -13.41 1.34 8.92
C ASP A 208 -13.61 -0.18 9.06
N PRO A 209 -14.53 -0.65 9.93
CA PRO A 209 -14.74 -2.09 10.22
C PRO A 209 -15.10 -2.91 8.98
N GLU A 210 -15.74 -2.29 7.97
CA GLU A 210 -16.11 -2.96 6.72
C GLU A 210 -14.89 -3.37 5.89
N ALA A 211 -13.79 -2.63 5.96
CA ALA A 211 -12.55 -2.96 5.24
C ALA A 211 -11.84 -4.16 5.88
N GLU A 212 -11.82 -4.22 7.22
CA GLU A 212 -11.32 -5.38 7.96
C GLU A 212 -12.18 -6.62 7.74
N GLU A 213 -13.51 -6.46 7.75
CA GLU A 213 -14.44 -7.56 7.49
C GLU A 213 -14.35 -8.06 6.04
N PHE A 214 -14.16 -7.17 5.06
CA PHE A 214 -13.94 -7.54 3.66
C PHE A 214 -12.63 -8.32 3.47
N ILE A 215 -11.52 -7.88 4.09
CA ILE A 215 -10.25 -8.61 4.08
C ILE A 215 -10.43 -10.00 4.71
N ARG A 216 -11.16 -10.09 5.83
CA ARG A 216 -11.49 -11.36 6.51
C ARG A 216 -12.38 -12.26 5.64
N ARG A 217 -13.36 -11.70 4.92
CA ARG A 217 -14.25 -12.43 3.99
C ARG A 217 -13.50 -12.95 2.77
N GLN A 218 -12.64 -12.16 2.14
CA GLN A 218 -11.80 -12.65 1.03
C GLN A 218 -10.85 -13.78 1.46
N GLN A 219 -10.26 -13.67 2.66
CA GLN A 219 -9.44 -14.75 3.23
C GLN A 219 -10.27 -16.02 3.49
N SER A 220 -11.53 -15.87 3.93
CA SER A 220 -12.44 -17.01 4.15
C SER A 220 -12.94 -17.67 2.85
N GLN A 221 -13.16 -16.91 1.77
CA GLN A 221 -13.57 -17.45 0.47
C GLN A 221 -12.43 -18.17 -0.25
N ARG A 222 -11.20 -17.66 -0.14
CA ARG A 222 -9.99 -18.36 -0.60
C ARG A 222 -9.76 -19.68 0.14
N ARG A 223 -10.11 -19.75 1.44
CA ARG A 223 -10.13 -21.01 2.20
C ARG A 223 -11.19 -21.99 1.67
N ARG A 224 -12.42 -21.54 1.42
CA ARG A 224 -13.51 -22.39 0.89
C ARG A 224 -13.24 -22.95 -0.50
N GLN A 225 -12.56 -22.21 -1.38
CA GLN A 225 -12.15 -22.72 -2.70
C GLN A 225 -11.01 -23.74 -2.63
N GLN A 226 -10.17 -23.70 -1.58
CA GLN A 226 -9.18 -24.74 -1.29
C GLN A 226 -9.79 -25.98 -0.61
N GLU A 227 -10.95 -25.85 0.04
CA GLU A 227 -11.63 -26.93 0.78
C GLU A 227 -12.48 -27.88 -0.11
N GLN A 228 -12.66 -27.61 -1.42
CA GLN A 228 -13.50 -28.43 -2.32
C GLN A 228 -12.76 -29.50 -3.14
N GLN A 229 -11.48 -29.79 -2.87
CA GLN A 229 -10.80 -30.96 -3.44
C GLN A 229 -10.96 -32.18 -2.50
N PRO A 230 -11.38 -33.36 -3.00
CA PRO A 230 -11.62 -34.55 -2.17
C PRO A 230 -10.34 -35.03 -1.47
N GLN A 231 -10.47 -35.30 -0.17
CA GLN A 231 -9.41 -35.63 0.78
C GLN A 231 -8.84 -37.04 0.57
N GLN A 232 -7.52 -37.18 0.66
CA GLN A 232 -6.88 -38.35 1.28
C GLN A 232 -6.21 -37.88 2.57
N GLU A 233 -6.64 -38.49 3.68
CA GLU A 233 -6.27 -38.19 5.05
C GLU A 233 -4.80 -38.54 5.34
N VAL A 234 -3.99 -37.57 5.81
CA VAL A 234 -3.03 -37.77 6.93
C VAL A 234 -2.79 -36.43 7.66
N GLU A 235 -3.12 -36.44 8.95
CA GLU A 235 -2.60 -35.66 10.09
C GLU A 235 -2.41 -34.12 10.04
N VAL A 236 -3.31 -33.46 10.79
CA VAL A 236 -3.12 -32.32 11.72
C VAL A 236 -2.24 -31.14 11.24
N ASP A 237 -2.80 -30.24 10.43
CA ASP A 237 -2.16 -28.94 10.13
C ASP A 237 -2.80 -27.80 10.94
N VAL A 238 -2.29 -27.59 12.16
CA VAL A 238 -2.56 -26.40 12.97
C VAL A 238 -1.45 -25.36 12.75
N MET A 239 -1.28 -24.88 11.52
CA MET A 239 -0.40 -23.73 11.25
C MET A 239 -0.65 -23.07 9.87
N ARG A 240 -1.83 -22.50 9.64
CA ARG A 240 -2.05 -21.58 8.50
C ARG A 240 -2.70 -20.27 8.95
N SER A 241 -1.90 -19.45 9.62
CA SER A 241 -2.21 -18.07 9.99
C SER A 241 -0.90 -17.29 10.16
N THR A 242 -0.16 -17.06 9.08
CA THR A 242 0.84 -15.97 8.93
C THR A 242 1.49 -16.05 7.55
N VAL A 243 0.84 -15.48 6.53
CA VAL A 243 1.56 -15.10 5.29
C VAL A 243 1.26 -13.64 5.01
N ALA A 244 1.91 -12.78 5.78
CA ALA A 244 2.31 -11.45 5.32
C ALA A 244 3.75 -11.58 4.81
N GLY A 245 3.90 -11.71 3.49
CA GLY A 245 4.81 -10.93 2.67
C GLY A 245 6.34 -10.94 2.86
N SER A 246 6.96 -11.45 3.91
CA SER A 246 8.44 -11.36 4.00
C SER A 246 9.09 -12.52 3.26
N SER A 247 9.78 -12.28 2.14
CA SER A 247 10.64 -13.30 1.51
C SER A 247 11.64 -13.88 2.53
N VAL A 248 12.22 -15.05 2.26
CA VAL A 248 13.29 -15.61 3.12
C VAL A 248 14.43 -14.59 3.25
N ASP A 249 14.78 -13.94 2.14
CA ASP A 249 15.76 -12.85 2.07
C ASP A 249 15.41 -11.65 2.98
N ALA A 250 14.14 -11.22 3.02
CA ALA A 250 13.71 -10.14 3.92
C ALA A 250 13.79 -10.54 5.40
N LEU A 251 13.58 -11.82 5.73
CA LEU A 251 13.73 -12.31 7.10
C LEU A 251 15.20 -12.43 7.51
N GLU A 252 16.08 -12.84 6.59
CA GLU A 252 17.54 -12.85 6.81
C GLU A 252 18.05 -11.42 7.04
N TYR A 253 17.58 -10.44 6.25
CA TYR A 253 17.88 -9.02 6.45
C TYR A 253 17.47 -8.54 7.85
N GLU A 254 16.24 -8.83 8.30
CA GLU A 254 15.77 -8.43 9.63
C GLU A 254 16.61 -9.06 10.75
N LEU A 255 16.98 -10.34 10.64
CA LEU A 255 17.85 -10.99 11.64
C LEU A 255 19.24 -10.34 11.69
N VAL A 256 19.84 -10.04 10.53
CA VAL A 256 21.13 -9.33 10.46
C VAL A 256 21.02 -7.92 11.03
N LYS A 257 19.93 -7.22 10.75
CA LYS A 257 19.65 -5.89 11.30
C LYS A 257 19.59 -5.92 12.82
N TYR A 258 18.87 -6.88 13.41
CA TYR A 258 18.81 -7.04 14.87
C TYR A 258 20.20 -7.31 15.47
N LEU A 259 21.02 -8.16 14.84
CA LEU A 259 22.38 -8.43 15.31
C LEU A 259 23.25 -7.17 15.30
N LEU A 260 23.27 -6.44 14.18
CA LEU A 260 24.13 -5.26 14.01
C LEU A 260 23.70 -4.07 14.87
N LYS A 261 22.39 -3.80 15.00
CA LYS A 261 21.89 -2.63 15.74
C LYS A 261 21.64 -2.88 17.23
N ALA A 262 21.22 -4.09 17.58
CA ALA A 262 20.68 -4.38 18.90
C ALA A 262 21.20 -5.69 19.52
N GLY A 263 22.15 -6.40 18.91
CA GLY A 263 22.56 -7.71 19.40
C GLY A 263 23.15 -7.72 20.82
N HIS A 264 23.71 -6.60 21.28
CA HIS A 264 24.20 -6.43 22.66
C HIS A 264 23.08 -6.19 23.69
N LYS A 265 21.87 -5.81 23.24
CA LYS A 265 20.74 -5.53 24.11
C LYS A 265 20.08 -6.85 24.57
N SER A 266 19.44 -6.78 25.73
CA SER A 266 18.62 -7.86 26.28
C SER A 266 17.16 -7.40 26.42
N PHE A 267 16.24 -8.34 26.33
CA PHE A 267 14.81 -8.11 26.53
C PHE A 267 14.24 -9.11 27.54
N GLU A 268 13.14 -8.73 28.19
CA GLU A 268 12.47 -9.57 29.18
C GLU A 268 11.41 -10.45 28.52
N VAL A 269 11.52 -11.76 28.75
CA VAL A 269 10.49 -12.73 28.38
C VAL A 269 9.88 -13.31 29.65
N MET A 270 8.54 -13.36 29.69
CA MET A 270 7.82 -14.00 30.79
C MET A 270 7.75 -15.51 30.56
N GLU A 271 8.55 -16.27 31.32
CA GLU A 271 8.42 -17.72 31.42
C GLU A 271 7.54 -18.08 32.62
N GLY A 272 6.22 -18.14 32.38
CA GLY A 272 5.23 -18.36 33.43
C GLY A 272 5.09 -17.13 34.34
N HIS A 273 5.60 -17.21 35.57
CA HIS A 273 5.54 -16.10 36.56
C HIS A 273 6.92 -15.47 36.82
N ARG A 274 7.93 -15.78 35.98
CA ARG A 274 9.29 -15.25 36.13
C ARG A 274 9.68 -14.48 34.87
N ALA A 275 10.16 -13.26 35.06
CA ALA A 275 10.81 -12.49 34.01
C ALA A 275 12.24 -13.01 33.85
N VAL A 276 12.59 -13.47 32.65
CA VAL A 276 13.93 -13.91 32.27
C VAL A 276 14.49 -12.93 31.26
N GLN A 277 15.71 -12.45 31.50
CA GLN A 277 16.43 -11.59 30.58
C GLN A 277 17.13 -12.43 29.52
N ILE A 278 16.80 -12.18 28.25
CA ILE A 278 17.36 -12.90 27.10
C ILE A 278 18.12 -11.91 26.23
N ASN A 279 19.38 -12.21 25.90
CA ASN A 279 20.17 -11.41 24.97
C ASN A 279 19.77 -11.71 23.52
N ILE A 280 19.65 -10.67 22.70
CA ILE A 280 19.19 -10.78 21.31
C ILE A 280 20.14 -11.63 20.46
N ALA A 281 21.46 -11.38 20.55
CA ALA A 281 22.43 -12.15 19.78
C ALA A 281 22.44 -13.62 20.20
N THR A 282 22.39 -13.90 21.51
CA THR A 282 22.30 -15.25 22.05
C THR A 282 21.08 -15.99 21.51
N GLU A 283 19.89 -15.37 21.57
CA GLU A 283 18.65 -15.98 21.10
C GLU A 283 18.68 -16.30 19.60
N ILE A 284 19.12 -15.35 18.77
CA ILE A 284 19.22 -15.55 17.31
C ILE A 284 20.23 -16.67 17.00
N LEU A 285 21.44 -16.61 17.55
CA LEU A 285 22.52 -17.55 17.23
C LEU A 285 22.22 -18.97 17.72
N GLN A 286 21.70 -19.13 18.94
CA GLN A 286 21.38 -20.45 19.48
C GLN A 286 20.23 -21.11 18.73
N ASN A 287 19.19 -20.36 18.34
CA ASN A 287 18.08 -20.90 17.55
C ASN A 287 18.53 -21.34 16.15
N LEU A 288 19.40 -20.57 15.49
CA LEU A 288 19.96 -20.95 14.19
C LEU A 288 20.87 -22.18 14.31
N GLU A 289 21.66 -22.29 15.38
CA GLU A 289 22.56 -23.42 15.61
C GLU A 289 21.84 -24.72 15.97
N ALA A 290 20.82 -24.63 16.85
CA ALA A 290 20.03 -25.79 17.27
C ALA A 290 19.39 -26.51 16.08
N ASP A 291 18.97 -25.75 15.07
CA ASP A 291 18.34 -26.26 13.86
C ASP A 291 19.33 -26.44 12.68
N GLN A 292 20.62 -26.15 12.88
CA GLN A 292 21.68 -26.21 11.85
C GLN A 292 21.35 -25.38 10.60
N LEU A 293 20.75 -24.20 10.79
CA LEU A 293 20.30 -23.33 9.71
C LEU A 293 21.42 -22.39 9.24
N THR A 294 21.51 -22.21 7.93
CA THR A 294 22.37 -21.21 7.28
C THR A 294 21.53 -20.26 6.45
N PHE A 295 21.92 -19.00 6.35
CA PHE A 295 21.29 -18.03 5.47
C PHE A 295 21.54 -18.42 4.01
N ALA A 296 20.51 -18.26 3.17
CA ALA A 296 20.57 -18.52 1.75
C ALA A 296 21.28 -17.38 1.01
N ASN A 297 21.17 -16.14 1.50
CA ASN A 297 21.90 -15.01 0.96
C ASN A 297 23.37 -15.05 1.42
N PRO A 298 24.35 -15.14 0.50
CA PRO A 298 25.76 -15.25 0.86
C PRO A 298 26.31 -14.03 1.60
N ILE A 299 25.76 -12.84 1.35
CA ILE A 299 26.19 -11.59 2.01
C ILE A 299 25.74 -11.60 3.48
N TYR A 300 24.46 -11.91 3.73
CA TYR A 300 23.93 -12.03 5.10
C TYR A 300 24.61 -13.15 5.87
N GLN A 301 24.89 -14.28 5.21
CA GLN A 301 25.63 -15.38 5.81
C GLN A 301 27.05 -14.96 6.22
N SER A 302 27.75 -14.19 5.38
CA SER A 302 29.08 -13.67 5.71
C SER A 302 29.01 -12.70 6.89
N ILE A 303 28.03 -11.79 6.93
CA ILE A 303 27.83 -10.88 8.07
C ILE A 303 27.58 -11.67 9.37
N LEU A 304 26.71 -12.69 9.31
CA LEU A 304 26.41 -13.56 10.45
C LEU A 304 27.67 -14.26 10.96
N GLN A 305 28.52 -14.77 10.06
CA GLN A 305 29.77 -15.43 10.43
C GLN A 305 30.76 -14.46 11.08
N THR A 306 30.97 -13.28 10.49
CA THR A 306 31.81 -12.23 11.07
C THR A 306 31.30 -11.82 12.45
N TYR A 307 29.99 -11.60 12.59
CA TYR A 307 29.37 -11.25 13.86
C TYR A 307 29.64 -12.33 14.91
N ARG A 308 29.41 -13.60 14.57
CA ARG A 308 29.60 -14.74 15.48
C ARG A 308 31.05 -14.88 15.95
N GLU A 309 32.02 -14.74 15.04
CA GLU A 309 33.45 -14.82 15.38
C GLU A 309 33.85 -13.77 16.42
N HIS A 310 33.41 -12.53 16.23
CA HIS A 310 33.74 -11.44 17.14
C HIS A 310 32.94 -11.50 18.44
N TRP A 311 31.66 -11.88 18.38
CA TRP A 311 30.82 -12.08 19.55
C TRP A 311 31.38 -13.16 20.49
N LEU A 312 31.87 -14.28 19.94
CA LEU A 312 32.53 -15.35 20.72
C LEU A 312 33.80 -14.88 21.44
N ARG A 313 34.50 -13.87 20.92
CA ARG A 313 35.71 -13.28 21.54
C ARG A 313 35.37 -12.24 22.60
N LEU A 314 34.32 -11.45 22.38
CA LEU A 314 33.95 -10.30 23.22
C LEU A 314 33.08 -10.71 24.41
N GLY A 315 32.27 -11.75 24.26
CA GLY A 315 31.34 -12.23 25.28
C GLY A 315 29.94 -11.63 25.17
N GLU A 316 29.00 -12.25 25.88
CA GLU A 316 27.58 -11.87 25.86
C GLU A 316 27.35 -10.46 26.45
N GLY A 317 26.45 -9.69 25.83
CA GLY A 317 26.11 -8.33 26.25
C GLY A 317 27.11 -7.24 25.83
N VAL A 318 28.21 -7.60 25.15
CA VAL A 318 29.17 -6.64 24.59
C VAL A 318 28.82 -6.35 23.14
N GLU A 319 28.74 -5.07 22.78
CA GLU A 319 28.52 -4.65 21.40
C GLU A 319 29.69 -5.06 20.51
N VAL A 320 29.37 -5.73 19.40
CA VAL A 320 30.35 -6.04 18.36
C VAL A 320 30.65 -4.75 17.58
N PRO A 321 31.88 -4.21 17.64
CA PRO A 321 32.23 -2.94 17.01
C PRO A 321 31.97 -2.92 15.50
N ALA A 322 31.35 -1.83 15.02
CA ALA A 322 31.06 -1.62 13.61
C ALA A 322 32.30 -1.70 12.70
N GLN A 323 33.50 -1.39 13.21
CA GLN A 323 34.76 -1.45 12.45
C GLN A 323 35.05 -2.84 11.90
N TYR A 324 34.56 -3.92 12.52
CA TYR A 324 34.77 -5.28 12.01
C TYR A 324 34.00 -5.56 10.72
N PHE A 325 32.88 -4.86 10.50
CA PHE A 325 32.08 -4.98 9.28
C PHE A 325 32.51 -3.98 8.21
N VAL A 326 32.90 -2.76 8.62
CA VAL A 326 33.41 -1.73 7.70
C VAL A 326 34.75 -2.14 7.07
N ASN A 327 35.61 -2.85 7.82
CA ASN A 327 36.90 -3.34 7.34
C ASN A 327 36.86 -4.80 6.83
N HIS A 328 35.68 -5.33 6.50
CA HIS A 328 35.54 -6.69 6.01
C HIS A 328 36.29 -6.87 4.66
N PRO A 329 36.93 -8.03 4.39
CA PRO A 329 37.68 -8.25 3.14
C PRO A 329 36.81 -8.24 1.88
N ASP A 330 35.50 -8.54 2.02
CA ASP A 330 34.52 -8.46 0.93
C ASP A 330 33.83 -7.07 0.90
N PRO A 331 34.00 -6.27 -0.16
CA PRO A 331 33.34 -4.97 -0.31
C PRO A 331 31.81 -5.02 -0.30
N ALA A 332 31.20 -6.13 -0.75
CA ALA A 332 29.74 -6.28 -0.75
C ALA A 332 29.19 -6.37 0.68
N VAL A 333 29.92 -7.05 1.56
CA VAL A 333 29.60 -7.15 3.00
C VAL A 333 29.76 -5.80 3.68
N CYS A 334 30.82 -5.05 3.37
CA CYS A 334 31.03 -3.69 3.88
C CYS A 334 29.84 -2.77 3.54
N ASN A 335 29.49 -2.71 2.26
CA ASN A 335 28.42 -1.82 1.79
C ASN A 335 27.07 -2.19 2.42
N MET A 336 26.76 -3.48 2.49
CA MET A 336 25.51 -3.96 3.10
C MET A 336 25.46 -3.67 4.61
N ALA A 337 26.55 -3.92 5.33
CA ALA A 337 26.59 -3.66 6.76
C ALA A 337 26.48 -2.15 7.07
N VAL A 338 27.13 -1.29 6.27
CA VAL A 338 27.00 0.17 6.37
C VAL A 338 25.57 0.61 6.09
N ASP A 339 24.95 0.12 5.01
CA ASP A 339 23.56 0.43 4.67
C ASP A 339 22.59 0.04 5.81
N ILE A 340 22.75 -1.17 6.36
CA ILE A 340 21.95 -1.63 7.50
C ILE A 340 22.17 -0.75 8.72
N MET A 341 23.42 -0.46 9.10
CA MET A 341 23.73 0.33 10.30
C MET A 341 23.28 1.80 10.18
N THR A 342 23.34 2.36 8.98
CA THR A 342 22.96 3.76 8.69
C THR A 342 21.50 3.93 8.28
N SER A 343 20.77 2.83 8.04
CA SER A 343 19.34 2.89 7.74
C SER A 343 18.61 3.61 8.88
N ASP A 344 17.93 4.72 8.59
CA ASP A 344 17.11 5.41 9.57
C ASP A 344 15.94 4.49 9.97
N ASP A 345 15.87 4.11 11.24
CA ASP A 345 14.66 3.52 11.82
C ASP A 345 13.64 4.65 12.05
N ASN A 346 13.19 5.29 10.96
CA ASN A 346 12.28 6.43 11.00
C ASN A 346 10.90 6.00 11.50
N TYR A 347 10.77 5.95 12.83
CA TYR A 347 9.55 6.26 13.57
C TYR A 347 9.89 7.23 14.70
N ILE A 348 10.34 8.44 14.34
CA ILE A 348 10.36 9.56 15.28
C ILE A 348 8.91 10.02 15.43
N ALA A 349 8.23 9.54 16.48
CA ALA A 349 6.90 10.00 16.84
C ALA A 349 6.95 11.50 17.14
N SER A 350 6.17 12.27 16.39
CA SER A 350 5.90 13.68 16.68
C SER A 350 5.35 13.79 18.11
N ALA A 351 5.85 14.75 18.89
CA ALA A 351 5.46 15.03 20.28
C ALA A 351 3.94 15.24 20.50
N ILE A 352 3.16 15.33 19.42
CA ILE A 352 1.71 15.45 19.40
C ILE A 352 1.01 14.12 19.75
N TRP A 353 1.65 12.96 19.53
CA TRP A 353 1.02 11.64 19.69
C TRP A 353 1.06 11.12 21.14
N ALA A 354 2.03 11.56 21.95
CA ALA A 354 2.09 11.28 23.38
C ALA A 354 0.95 11.94 24.18
N GLN A 355 0.25 12.92 23.60
CA GLN A 355 -0.91 13.59 24.23
C GLN A 355 -2.25 12.88 24.01
N LYS A 356 -2.30 11.78 23.24
CA LYS A 356 -3.56 11.15 22.78
C LYS A 356 -3.81 9.70 23.23
N ASP A 357 -3.15 9.22 24.29
CA ASP A 357 -3.37 7.87 24.85
C ASP A 357 -3.25 6.72 23.83
N VAL A 358 -2.52 6.93 22.74
CA VAL A 358 -2.16 5.88 21.78
C VAL A 358 -0.86 5.25 22.26
N HIS A 359 -0.92 3.97 22.62
CA HIS A 359 0.26 3.20 23.01
C HIS A 359 1.17 3.02 21.79
N ILE A 360 2.30 3.73 21.79
CA ILE A 360 3.35 3.59 20.79
C ILE A 360 4.33 2.57 21.36
N GLU A 361 4.52 1.45 20.64
CA GLU A 361 5.47 0.42 21.08
C GLU A 361 6.85 1.06 21.22
N SER A 362 7.41 0.98 22.42
CA SER A 362 8.78 1.47 22.66
C SER A 362 9.78 0.63 21.86
N GLU A 363 10.97 1.16 21.61
CA GLU A 363 12.06 0.38 20.98
C GLU A 363 12.29 -0.95 21.72
N GLY A 364 12.11 -0.98 23.04
CA GLY A 364 12.16 -2.21 23.84
C GLY A 364 11.01 -3.18 23.55
N GLU A 365 9.79 -2.70 23.33
CA GLU A 365 8.62 -3.53 23.00
C GLU A 365 8.72 -4.12 21.58
N ILE A 366 9.22 -3.33 20.63
CA ILE A 366 9.52 -3.78 19.26
C ILE A 366 10.57 -4.90 19.29
N LEU A 367 11.62 -4.76 20.11
CA LEU A 367 12.65 -5.80 20.24
C LEU A 367 12.12 -7.05 20.95
N THR A 368 11.31 -6.88 22.00
CA THR A 368 10.73 -7.98 22.79
C THR A 368 9.82 -8.89 21.96
N ASN A 369 8.98 -8.29 21.10
CA ASN A 369 8.03 -9.04 20.28
C ASN A 369 8.56 -9.35 18.87
N GLY A 370 9.41 -8.49 18.33
CA GLY A 370 9.91 -8.57 16.96
C GLY A 370 10.96 -9.67 16.78
N VAL A 371 11.94 -9.77 17.69
CA VAL A 371 13.04 -10.74 17.58
C VAL A 371 12.52 -12.20 17.62
N PRO A 372 11.70 -12.62 18.61
CA PRO A 372 11.18 -13.99 18.65
C PRO A 372 10.31 -14.33 17.43
N LYS A 373 9.52 -13.36 16.96
CA LYS A 373 8.65 -13.52 15.79
C LYS A 373 9.44 -13.66 14.49
N ALA A 374 10.50 -12.86 14.31
CA ALA A 374 11.37 -12.93 13.14
C ALA A 374 12.10 -14.28 13.08
N ILE A 375 12.67 -14.74 14.21
CA ILE A 375 13.31 -16.06 14.32
C ILE A 375 12.32 -17.17 13.97
N MET A 376 11.12 -17.16 14.57
CA MET A 376 10.10 -18.18 14.34
C MET A 376 9.66 -18.24 12.87
N LEU A 377 9.41 -17.08 12.25
CA LEU A 377 8.99 -17.00 10.84
C LEU A 377 10.10 -17.50 9.91
N TYR A 378 11.35 -17.11 10.18
CA TYR A 378 12.51 -17.58 9.42
C TYR A 378 12.66 -19.09 9.53
N ARG A 379 12.72 -19.63 10.75
CA ARG A 379 12.83 -21.08 11.02
C ARG A 379 11.73 -21.86 10.33
N SER A 380 10.48 -21.41 10.43
CA SER A 380 9.34 -22.06 9.79
C SER A 380 9.53 -22.17 8.27
N LYS A 381 9.97 -21.09 7.62
CA LYS A 381 10.15 -21.07 6.15
C LYS A 381 11.32 -21.92 5.70
N VAL A 382 12.45 -21.89 6.40
CA VAL A 382 13.62 -22.68 6.01
C VAL A 382 13.37 -24.17 6.25
N VAL A 383 12.77 -24.55 7.37
CA VAL A 383 12.40 -25.94 7.65
C VAL A 383 11.40 -26.46 6.60
N GLU A 384 10.43 -25.64 6.19
CA GLU A 384 9.50 -26.01 5.12
C GLU A 384 10.20 -26.19 3.77
N ARG A 385 11.15 -25.30 3.43
CA ARG A 385 11.99 -25.44 2.23
C ARG A 385 12.78 -26.75 2.26
N MET A 386 13.47 -27.04 3.37
CA MET A 386 14.28 -28.26 3.53
C MET A 386 13.41 -29.52 3.45
N ILE A 387 12.20 -29.53 4.04
CA ILE A 387 11.27 -30.66 3.92
C ILE A 387 10.89 -30.88 2.45
N ASN A 388 10.62 -29.81 1.70
CA ASN A 388 10.29 -29.93 0.28
C ASN A 388 11.49 -30.40 -0.55
N GLU A 389 12.70 -29.92 -0.28
CA GLU A 389 13.94 -30.40 -0.93
C GLU A 389 14.14 -31.90 -0.70
N GLN A 390 13.98 -32.39 0.53
CA GLN A 390 14.10 -33.83 0.82
C GLN A 390 12.98 -34.65 0.16
N ARG A 391 11.76 -34.12 0.09
CA ARG A 391 10.65 -34.76 -0.64
C ARG A 391 10.90 -34.85 -2.14
N GLU A 392 11.50 -33.83 -2.75
CA GLU A 392 11.88 -33.87 -4.15
C GLU A 392 13.02 -34.87 -4.39
N ARG A 393 14.02 -34.95 -3.49
CA ARG A 393 15.08 -35.97 -3.57
C ARG A 393 14.52 -37.40 -3.54
N LEU A 394 13.52 -37.65 -2.71
CA LEU A 394 12.83 -38.96 -2.65
C LEU A 394 12.03 -39.31 -3.91
N LYS A 395 11.76 -38.35 -4.80
CA LYS A 395 11.10 -38.63 -6.09
C LYS A 395 12.08 -39.04 -7.19
N ASP A 396 13.38 -38.93 -6.95
CA ASP A 396 14.39 -39.30 -7.93
C ASP A 396 14.38 -40.84 -8.14
N PRO A 397 14.07 -41.33 -9.35
CA PRO A 397 14.05 -42.76 -9.63
C PRO A 397 15.42 -43.45 -9.59
N MET A 398 16.52 -42.69 -9.43
CA MET A 398 17.89 -43.22 -9.33
C MET A 398 18.51 -43.11 -7.92
N ILE A 399 17.73 -42.76 -6.89
CA ILE A 399 18.23 -42.69 -5.51
C ILE A 399 18.68 -44.06 -4.99
N SER A 400 19.81 -44.12 -4.28
CA SER A 400 20.26 -45.36 -3.64
C SER A 400 19.48 -45.67 -2.36
N GLU A 401 19.41 -46.95 -1.95
CA GLU A 401 18.74 -47.36 -0.70
C GLU A 401 19.34 -46.66 0.54
N GLU A 402 20.63 -46.34 0.52
CA GLU A 402 21.33 -45.63 1.60
C GLU A 402 20.93 -44.15 1.64
N GLU A 403 20.87 -43.48 0.49
CA GLU A 403 20.40 -42.09 0.37
C GLU A 403 18.91 -41.94 0.70
N GLU A 404 18.09 -42.94 0.37
CA GLU A 404 16.67 -42.97 0.71
C GLU A 404 16.47 -43.04 2.24
N ALA A 405 17.22 -43.92 2.91
CA ALA A 405 17.19 -44.02 4.38
C ALA A 405 17.65 -42.72 5.06
N GLU A 406 18.70 -42.07 4.54
CA GLU A 406 19.16 -40.77 5.03
C GLU A 406 18.11 -39.68 4.85
N CYS A 407 17.46 -39.60 3.68
CA CYS A 407 16.41 -38.62 3.40
C CYS A 407 15.22 -38.79 4.34
N LEU A 408 14.80 -40.03 4.63
CA LEU A 408 13.72 -40.32 5.58
C LEU A 408 14.09 -39.96 7.01
N GLN A 409 15.33 -40.23 7.44
CA GLN A 409 15.83 -39.84 8.76
C GLN A 409 15.87 -38.31 8.91
N GLN A 410 16.34 -37.60 7.88
CA GLN A 410 16.35 -36.12 7.86
C GLN A 410 14.94 -35.54 7.88
N LEU A 411 13.99 -36.11 7.12
CA LEU A 411 12.59 -35.70 7.14
C LEU A 411 11.96 -35.88 8.52
N SER A 412 12.24 -36.99 9.22
CA SER A 412 11.77 -37.21 10.58
C SER A 412 12.28 -36.13 11.53
N LYS A 413 13.58 -35.80 11.47
CA LYS A 413 14.19 -34.72 12.26
C LYS A 413 13.56 -33.35 11.96
N LEU A 414 13.39 -33.01 10.69
CA LEU A 414 12.79 -31.73 10.27
C LEU A 414 11.32 -31.61 10.70
N ASN A 415 10.56 -32.71 10.66
CA ASN A 415 9.18 -32.73 11.15
C ASN A 415 9.09 -32.52 12.67
N GLN A 416 10.05 -33.05 13.45
CA GLN A 416 10.12 -32.76 14.88
C GLN A 416 10.39 -31.28 15.17
N VAL A 417 11.29 -30.66 14.40
CA VAL A 417 11.56 -29.21 14.48
C VAL A 417 10.32 -28.40 14.11
N LYS A 418 9.62 -28.76 13.02
CA LYS A 418 8.35 -28.13 12.62
C LYS A 418 7.29 -28.18 13.74
N LEU A 419 7.16 -29.33 14.42
CA LEU A 419 6.25 -29.48 15.56
C LEU A 419 6.67 -28.63 16.77
N ALA A 420 7.97 -28.48 17.02
CA ALA A 420 8.49 -27.62 18.08
C ALA A 420 8.17 -26.14 17.81
N ILE A 421 8.40 -25.67 16.57
CA ILE A 421 8.06 -24.31 16.13
C ILE A 421 6.55 -24.05 16.27
N ALA A 422 5.70 -25.00 15.89
CA ALA A 422 4.24 -24.88 16.04
C ALA A 422 3.79 -24.76 17.51
N LYS A 423 4.46 -25.46 18.44
CA LYS A 423 4.21 -25.35 19.88
C LYS A 423 4.67 -24.00 20.43
N GLN A 424 5.82 -23.50 19.99
CA GLN A 424 6.36 -22.19 20.39
C GLN A 424 5.47 -21.05 19.90
N SER A 425 4.96 -21.14 18.67
CA SER A 425 4.02 -20.16 18.10
C SER A 425 2.72 -20.01 18.91
N LYS A 426 2.15 -21.12 19.37
CA LYS A 426 0.93 -21.09 20.20
C LYS A 426 1.13 -20.45 21.58
N ARG A 427 2.36 -20.44 22.10
CA ARG A 427 2.70 -19.82 23.39
C ARG A 427 2.92 -18.31 23.31
N LEU A 428 3.25 -17.79 22.12
CA LEU A 428 3.49 -16.35 21.87
C LEU A 428 2.21 -15.57 21.53
N ILE A 429 1.08 -16.26 21.30
CA ILE A 429 -0.22 -15.67 20.94
C ILE A 429 -1.15 -15.55 22.17
N LEU A 430 -0.78 -16.20 23.28
CA LEU A 430 -1.38 -16.07 24.61
C LEU A 430 -0.54 -15.13 25.44
#